data_AF-A0A220UK34-F1
#
_entry.id   AF-A0A220UK34-F1
#
_cell.length_a   1.000
_cell.length_b   1.000
_cell.length_c   1.000
_cell.angle_alpha   90.00
_cell.angle_beta   90.00
_cell.angle_gamma   90.00
#
_symmetry.space_group_name_H-M   'P 1'
#
loop_
_entity.id
_entity.type
_entity.pdbx_description
1 polymer ?
#
loop_
_entity_poly.entity_id
_entity_poly.type
_entity_poly.pdbx_seq_one_letter_code
_entity_poly.pdbx_strand_id
1 'polypeptide(L)'
;MSSEDWYRNKEWSEEIESKFFEKLKRARRKEQYLRIQACTIASTEPDIALSLLKQYFELNDDFDHAQAYCDMATAYIAKGELENAINSYGKALERESVFPNLKTDAYILYPLVIVENKLSKLYQSANLVLDEHQERLMFPVDHFRWHAAKAIISAESGNTEEAANHAGQAFDAAQIKKSGFRFHQNLGLVGKEYKGLVNELRAIHA
;
A
#
# COMPACT_ATOMS: atom_id res chain seq x y z
N MET A 1 -5.54 30.16 6.48
CA MET A 1 -5.49 28.75 6.88
C MET A 1 -6.87 28.41 7.41
N SER A 2 -7.71 27.76 6.61
CA SER A 2 -9.12 27.54 6.94
C SER A 2 -9.27 26.53 8.08
N SER A 3 -10.40 26.56 8.77
CA SER A 3 -10.73 25.74 9.94
C SER A 3 -10.95 24.23 9.63
N GLU A 4 -10.31 23.67 8.60
CA GLU A 4 -10.95 22.59 7.81
C GLU A 4 -10.38 21.16 7.95
N ASP A 5 -9.13 20.91 8.35
CA ASP A 5 -8.57 19.54 8.35
C ASP A 5 -8.52 18.86 9.73
N TRP A 6 -9.63 18.89 10.47
CA TRP A 6 -9.70 18.29 11.82
C TRP A 6 -9.56 16.76 11.87
N TYR A 7 -9.52 16.10 10.71
CA TYR A 7 -9.53 14.64 10.53
C TYR A 7 -8.31 14.13 9.73
N ARG A 8 -7.25 14.96 9.60
CA ARG A 8 -5.96 14.60 9.00
C ARG A 8 -4.81 15.01 9.91
N ASN A 9 -4.98 14.79 11.22
CA ASN A 9 -3.93 15.07 12.20
C ASN A 9 -2.79 14.08 11.97
N LYS A 10 -1.54 14.56 11.87
CA LYS A 10 -0.35 13.71 11.68
C LYS A 10 0.25 13.19 12.99
N GLU A 11 -0.12 13.84 14.08
CA GLU A 11 0.24 13.50 15.45
C GLU A 11 -1.06 13.18 16.20
N TRP A 12 -0.95 12.39 17.28
CA TRP A 12 -2.11 12.01 18.07
C TRP A 12 -1.87 12.18 19.57
N SER A 13 -2.42 13.25 20.13
CA SER A 13 -2.44 13.50 21.57
C SER A 13 -3.86 13.36 22.13
N GLU A 14 -4.00 13.25 23.45
CA GLU A 14 -5.32 13.21 24.11
C GLU A 14 -6.20 14.42 23.74
N GLU A 15 -5.60 15.60 23.54
CA GLU A 15 -6.32 16.81 23.12
C GLU A 15 -6.84 16.69 21.68
N ILE A 16 -6.01 16.15 20.77
CA ILE A 16 -6.39 15.91 19.37
C ILE A 16 -7.49 14.87 19.31
N GLU A 17 -7.34 13.78 20.06
CA GLU A 17 -8.32 12.71 20.15
C GLU A 17 -9.68 13.23 20.61
N SER A 18 -9.71 13.96 21.72
CA SER A 18 -10.92 14.56 22.26
C SER A 18 -11.62 15.46 21.23
N LYS A 19 -10.88 16.37 20.61
CA LYS A 19 -11.40 17.27 19.56
C LYS A 19 -11.91 16.50 18.34
N PHE A 20 -11.20 15.46 17.91
CA PHE A 20 -11.58 14.61 16.80
C PHE A 20 -12.92 13.93 17.08
N PHE A 21 -13.06 13.27 18.22
CA PHE A 21 -14.29 12.56 18.56
C PHE A 21 -15.47 13.48 18.86
N GLU A 22 -15.24 14.67 19.43
CA GLU A 22 -16.30 15.69 19.59
C GLU A 22 -16.89 16.11 18.24
N LYS A 23 -16.02 16.30 17.23
CA LYS A 23 -16.46 16.63 15.86
C LYS A 23 -17.08 15.43 15.15
N LEU A 24 -16.48 14.24 15.30
CA LEU A 24 -16.98 13.00 14.71
C LEU A 24 -18.40 12.68 15.18
N LYS A 25 -18.72 12.92 16.46
CA LYS A 25 -20.07 12.72 17.01
C LYS A 25 -21.14 13.50 16.23
N ARG A 26 -20.81 14.70 15.76
CA ARG A 26 -21.71 15.59 15.01
C ARG A 26 -21.65 15.35 13.50
N ALA A 27 -20.68 14.57 13.03
CA ALA A 27 -20.48 14.28 11.62
C ALA A 27 -21.55 13.32 11.07
N ARG A 28 -21.97 13.59 9.82
CA ARG A 28 -22.90 12.74 9.06
C ARG A 28 -22.22 11.51 8.45
N ARG A 29 -20.99 11.68 7.96
CA ARG A 29 -20.17 10.66 7.26
C ARG A 29 -19.02 10.23 8.17
N LYS A 30 -19.32 9.54 9.28
CA LYS A 30 -18.32 9.20 10.32
C LYS A 30 -17.25 8.26 9.77
N GLU A 31 -17.68 7.32 8.94
CA GLU A 31 -16.86 6.32 8.28
C GLU A 31 -15.74 6.98 7.44
N GLN A 32 -16.06 8.04 6.71
CA GLN A 32 -15.06 8.78 5.94
C GLN A 32 -13.99 9.42 6.83
N TYR A 33 -14.39 10.07 7.93
CA TYR A 33 -13.45 10.75 8.81
C TYR A 33 -12.58 9.78 9.61
N LEU A 34 -13.14 8.65 10.06
CA LEU A 34 -12.39 7.57 10.70
C LEU A 34 -11.33 7.02 9.75
N ARG A 35 -11.70 6.64 8.52
CA ARG A 35 -10.78 6.06 7.54
C ARG A 35 -9.69 7.06 7.12
N ILE A 36 -10.04 8.31 6.83
CA ILE A 36 -9.05 9.34 6.46
C ILE A 36 -8.06 9.58 7.60
N GLN A 37 -8.55 9.71 8.84
CA GLN A 37 -7.67 9.94 9.99
C GLN A 37 -6.75 8.74 10.21
N ALA A 38 -7.28 7.51 10.18
CA ALA A 38 -6.48 6.30 10.32
C ALA A 38 -5.40 6.18 9.26
N CYS A 39 -5.74 6.38 7.98
CA CYS A 39 -4.80 6.38 6.86
C CYS A 39 -3.65 7.38 7.08
N THR A 40 -3.97 8.57 7.61
CA THR A 40 -3.00 9.65 7.84
C THR A 40 -1.91 9.27 8.85
N ILE A 41 -2.26 8.45 9.85
CA ILE A 41 -1.35 8.10 10.96
C ILE A 41 -0.97 6.61 10.97
N ALA A 42 -1.38 5.82 9.98
CA ALA A 42 -1.16 4.37 9.97
C ALA A 42 0.31 3.99 10.18
N SER A 43 1.24 4.74 9.58
CA SER A 43 2.68 4.45 9.70
C SER A 43 3.34 5.04 10.96
N THR A 44 2.71 5.99 11.64
CA THR A 44 3.32 6.73 12.78
C THR A 44 2.68 6.40 14.11
N GLU A 45 1.36 6.19 14.14
CA GLU A 45 0.55 5.86 15.31
C GLU A 45 -0.31 4.61 15.01
N PRO A 46 0.32 3.44 14.76
CA PRO A 46 -0.37 2.28 14.18
C PRO A 46 -1.46 1.70 15.08
N ASP A 47 -1.27 1.69 16.40
CA ASP A 47 -2.30 1.19 17.34
C ASP A 47 -3.56 2.05 17.33
N ILE A 48 -3.39 3.37 17.21
CA ILE A 48 -4.51 4.31 17.10
C ILE A 48 -5.19 4.13 15.74
N ALA A 49 -4.43 4.03 14.66
CA ALA A 49 -4.98 3.79 13.32
C ALA A 49 -5.85 2.53 13.29
N LEU A 50 -5.36 1.42 13.85
CA LEU A 50 -6.10 0.16 13.95
C LEU A 50 -7.36 0.30 14.81
N SER A 51 -7.31 1.05 15.92
CA SER A 51 -8.48 1.35 16.75
C SER A 51 -9.55 2.15 15.99
N LEU A 52 -9.14 3.16 15.23
CA LEU A 52 -10.05 3.95 14.38
C LEU A 52 -10.65 3.11 13.25
N LEU A 53 -9.85 2.23 12.62
CA LEU A 53 -10.32 1.32 11.57
C LEU A 53 -11.29 0.27 12.14
N LYS A 54 -11.06 -0.22 13.36
CA LYS A 54 -12.01 -1.09 14.04
C LYS A 54 -13.37 -0.40 14.22
N GLN A 55 -13.38 0.84 14.70
CA GLN A 55 -14.61 1.63 14.80
C GLN A 55 -15.26 1.88 13.44
N TYR A 56 -14.46 2.07 12.38
CA TYR A 56 -14.95 2.21 11.01
C TYR A 56 -15.71 0.95 10.55
N PHE A 57 -15.15 -0.24 10.77
CA PHE A 57 -15.79 -1.51 10.39
C PHE A 57 -17.02 -1.87 11.26
N GLU A 58 -17.21 -1.23 12.41
CA GLU A 58 -18.42 -1.37 13.23
C GLU A 58 -19.62 -0.56 12.67
N LEU A 59 -19.38 0.35 11.70
CA LEU A 59 -20.43 1.12 11.06
C LEU A 59 -21.10 0.30 9.93
N ASN A 60 -22.42 0.50 9.75
CA ASN A 60 -23.19 -0.12 8.67
C ASN A 60 -23.00 0.63 7.34
N ASP A 61 -21.76 0.77 6.87
CA ASP A 61 -21.43 1.41 5.60
C ASP A 61 -20.23 0.70 4.96
N ASP A 62 -20.13 0.73 3.63
CA ASP A 62 -19.08 0.02 2.90
C ASP A 62 -18.26 0.90 1.94
N PHE A 63 -18.25 2.22 2.22
CA PHE A 63 -17.67 3.30 1.42
C PHE A 63 -16.28 2.99 0.84
N ASP A 64 -15.37 2.43 1.65
CA ASP A 64 -13.96 2.29 1.27
C ASP A 64 -13.27 1.09 1.94
N HIS A 65 -13.96 -0.05 2.03
CA HIS A 65 -13.46 -1.23 2.75
C HIS A 65 -12.11 -1.76 2.23
N ALA A 66 -11.89 -1.78 0.91
CA ALA A 66 -10.62 -2.26 0.36
C ALA A 66 -9.46 -1.37 0.80
N GLN A 67 -9.61 -0.04 0.71
CA GLN A 67 -8.57 0.89 1.18
C GLN A 67 -8.39 0.81 2.69
N ALA A 68 -9.48 0.67 3.46
CA ALA A 68 -9.39 0.49 4.91
C ALA A 68 -8.54 -0.74 5.28
N TYR A 69 -8.64 -1.84 4.52
CA TYR A 69 -7.76 -3.00 4.70
C TYR A 69 -6.30 -2.71 4.31
N CYS A 70 -6.03 -1.92 3.27
CA CYS A 70 -4.66 -1.45 2.96
C CYS A 70 -4.09 -0.57 4.08
N ASP A 71 -4.91 0.30 4.68
CA ASP A 71 -4.51 1.16 5.79
C ASP A 71 -4.20 0.31 7.04
N MET A 72 -4.99 -0.75 7.30
CA MET A 72 -4.67 -1.74 8.35
C MET A 72 -3.33 -2.43 8.05
N ALA A 73 -3.09 -2.85 6.80
CA ALA A 73 -1.84 -3.50 6.42
C ALA A 73 -0.63 -2.59 6.67
N THR A 74 -0.76 -1.31 6.35
CA THR A 74 0.26 -0.28 6.62
C THR A 74 0.55 -0.16 8.12
N ALA A 75 -0.49 -0.12 8.96
CA ALA A 75 -0.33 -0.07 10.41
C ALA A 75 0.33 -1.34 10.97
N TYR A 76 -0.06 -2.53 10.49
CA TYR A 76 0.56 -3.78 10.89
C TYR A 76 2.03 -3.87 10.48
N ILE A 77 2.41 -3.38 9.29
CA ILE A 77 3.81 -3.28 8.86
C ILE A 77 4.60 -2.39 9.81
N ALA A 78 4.06 -1.22 10.20
CA ALA A 78 4.72 -0.31 11.13
C ALA A 78 4.95 -0.95 12.52
N LYS A 79 4.10 -1.92 12.91
CA LYS A 79 4.26 -2.73 14.13
C LYS A 79 5.17 -3.96 13.96
N GLY A 80 5.60 -4.28 12.74
CA GLY A 80 6.32 -5.53 12.44
C GLY A 80 5.43 -6.77 12.43
N GLU A 81 4.10 -6.63 12.46
CA GLU A 81 3.13 -7.72 12.48
C GLU A 81 2.80 -8.19 11.05
N LEU A 82 3.80 -8.80 10.38
CA LEU A 82 3.72 -9.13 8.96
C LEU A 82 2.55 -10.05 8.59
N GLU A 83 2.24 -11.05 9.40
CA GLU A 83 1.11 -11.97 9.13
C GLU A 83 -0.22 -11.22 9.06
N ASN A 84 -0.44 -10.27 9.96
CA ASN A 84 -1.64 -9.43 9.98
C ASN A 84 -1.67 -8.48 8.78
N ALA A 85 -0.52 -7.96 8.34
CA ALA A 85 -0.44 -7.14 7.13
C ALA A 85 -0.80 -7.91 5.86
N ILE A 86 -0.23 -9.12 5.69
CA ILE A 86 -0.53 -10.01 4.56
C ILE A 86 -2.01 -10.38 4.52
N ASN A 87 -2.59 -10.74 5.67
CA ASN A 87 -4.02 -11.02 5.77
C ASN A 87 -4.87 -9.80 5.40
N SER A 88 -4.47 -8.60 5.84
CA SER A 88 -5.20 -7.37 5.53
C SER A 88 -5.18 -7.06 4.03
N TYR A 89 -4.02 -7.16 3.36
CA TYR A 89 -4.00 -7.04 1.91
C TYR A 89 -4.83 -8.11 1.18
N GLY A 90 -4.83 -9.36 1.68
CA GLY A 90 -5.70 -10.41 1.14
C GLY A 90 -7.17 -10.01 1.18
N LYS A 91 -7.64 -9.48 2.31
CA LYS A 91 -9.01 -8.94 2.44
C LYS A 91 -9.28 -7.75 1.52
N ALA A 92 -8.28 -6.90 1.26
CA ALA A 92 -8.42 -5.84 0.28
C ALA A 92 -8.69 -6.42 -1.11
N LEU A 93 -7.87 -7.36 -1.58
CA LEU A 93 -8.02 -8.03 -2.88
C LEU A 93 -9.34 -8.80 -3.01
N GLU A 94 -9.77 -9.49 -1.95
CA GLU A 94 -11.09 -10.13 -1.90
C GLU A 94 -12.21 -9.10 -2.08
N ARG A 95 -12.11 -7.96 -1.39
CA ARG A 95 -13.12 -6.89 -1.50
C ARG A 95 -13.16 -6.28 -2.89
N GLU A 96 -12.02 -6.05 -3.53
CA GLU A 96 -11.94 -5.57 -4.91
C GLU A 96 -12.57 -6.57 -5.89
N SER A 97 -12.39 -7.86 -5.66
CA SER A 97 -12.97 -8.91 -6.52
C SER A 97 -14.50 -8.91 -6.48
N VAL A 98 -15.09 -8.57 -5.32
CA VAL A 98 -16.55 -8.42 -5.17
C VAL A 98 -17.04 -7.05 -5.70
N PHE A 99 -16.19 -6.01 -5.63
CA PHE A 99 -16.51 -4.65 -6.08
C PHE A 99 -15.43 -4.09 -7.03
N PRO A 100 -15.39 -4.50 -8.31
CA PRO A 100 -14.26 -4.24 -9.22
C PRO A 100 -13.97 -2.77 -9.53
N ASN A 101 -14.89 -1.85 -9.19
CA ASN A 101 -14.70 -0.41 -9.33
C ASN A 101 -13.91 0.20 -8.15
N LEU A 102 -13.82 -0.51 -7.03
CA LEU A 102 -12.97 -0.13 -5.91
C LEU A 102 -11.60 -0.77 -6.14
N LYS A 103 -10.60 0.04 -6.49
CA LYS A 103 -9.25 -0.41 -6.76
C LYS A 103 -8.28 0.28 -5.81
N THR A 104 -7.37 -0.50 -5.25
CA THR A 104 -6.30 -0.07 -4.37
C THR A 104 -4.95 -0.53 -4.90
N ASP A 105 -3.88 -0.15 -4.22
CA ASP A 105 -2.53 -0.62 -4.51
C ASP A 105 -2.23 -2.01 -3.92
N ALA A 106 -3.22 -2.70 -3.33
CA ALA A 106 -3.01 -4.02 -2.72
C ALA A 106 -2.34 -5.02 -3.68
N TYR A 107 -2.68 -4.97 -4.98
CA TYR A 107 -2.13 -5.87 -6.00
C TYR A 107 -0.61 -5.77 -6.18
N ILE A 108 0.00 -4.63 -5.85
CA ILE A 108 1.46 -4.43 -5.88
C ILE A 108 2.08 -4.36 -4.50
N LEU A 109 1.36 -3.89 -3.47
CA LEU A 109 1.88 -3.84 -2.10
C LEU A 109 1.93 -5.21 -1.43
N TYR A 110 0.95 -6.09 -1.69
CA TYR A 110 0.97 -7.47 -1.17
C TYR A 110 2.19 -8.26 -1.65
N PRO A 111 2.46 -8.36 -2.97
CA PRO A 111 3.65 -9.05 -3.46
C PRO A 111 4.95 -8.40 -2.95
N LEU A 112 4.99 -7.06 -2.86
CA LEU A 112 6.18 -6.34 -2.44
C LEU A 112 6.57 -6.68 -0.99
N VAL A 113 5.61 -6.67 -0.07
CA VAL A 113 5.87 -7.04 1.33
C VAL A 113 6.31 -8.50 1.45
N ILE A 114 5.76 -9.39 0.62
CA ILE A 114 6.14 -10.81 0.58
C ILE A 114 7.61 -10.97 0.18
N VAL A 115 8.05 -10.30 -0.89
CA VAL A 115 9.44 -10.44 -1.38
C VAL A 115 10.45 -9.74 -0.47
N GLU A 116 10.13 -8.54 0.03
CA GLU A 116 11.00 -7.78 0.95
C GLU A 116 11.27 -8.53 2.26
N ASN A 117 10.32 -9.36 2.69
CA ASN A 117 10.43 -10.17 3.91
C ASN A 117 10.72 -11.65 3.63
N LYS A 118 11.03 -12.00 2.37
CA LYS A 118 11.41 -13.37 1.95
C LYS A 118 10.40 -14.45 2.36
N LEU A 119 9.12 -14.13 2.28
CA LEU A 119 8.02 -15.04 2.62
C LEU A 119 7.78 -16.03 1.46
N SER A 120 8.78 -16.87 1.16
CA SER A 120 8.83 -17.73 -0.04
C SER A 120 7.61 -18.65 -0.22
N LYS A 121 6.98 -19.08 0.88
CA LYS A 121 5.73 -19.86 0.86
C LYS A 121 4.57 -19.14 0.16
N LEU A 122 4.62 -17.81 0.06
CA LEU A 122 3.60 -16.95 -0.54
C LEU A 122 4.02 -16.44 -1.93
N TYR A 123 5.15 -16.86 -2.48
CA TYR A 123 5.61 -16.36 -3.78
C TYR A 123 4.66 -16.75 -4.92
N GLN A 124 4.09 -17.95 -4.86
CA GLN A 124 3.11 -18.37 -5.86
C GLN A 124 1.87 -17.47 -5.83
N SER A 125 1.30 -17.18 -4.66
CA SER A 125 0.14 -16.30 -4.55
C SER A 125 0.47 -14.85 -4.93
N ALA A 126 1.64 -14.37 -4.51
CA ALA A 126 2.14 -13.05 -4.92
C ALA A 126 2.25 -12.94 -6.45
N ASN A 127 2.80 -13.96 -7.12
CA ASN A 127 2.93 -13.95 -8.57
C ASN A 127 1.58 -13.98 -9.29
N LEU A 128 0.61 -14.78 -8.80
CA LEU A 128 -0.74 -14.80 -9.37
C LEU A 128 -1.40 -13.42 -9.28
N VAL A 129 -1.32 -12.75 -8.13
CA VAL A 129 -1.87 -11.40 -7.94
C VAL A 129 -1.21 -10.40 -8.89
N LEU A 130 0.09 -10.49 -9.13
CA LEU A 130 0.80 -9.63 -10.09
C LEU A 130 0.31 -9.87 -11.53
N ASP A 131 0.15 -11.13 -11.93
CA ASP A 131 -0.26 -11.51 -13.29
C ASP A 131 -1.72 -11.13 -13.59
N GLU A 132 -2.62 -11.30 -12.61
CA GLU A 132 -4.04 -10.96 -12.75
C GLU A 132 -4.33 -9.46 -12.90
N HIS A 133 -3.37 -8.61 -12.51
CA HIS A 133 -3.60 -7.17 -12.36
C HIS A 133 -2.57 -6.30 -13.11
N GLN A 134 -1.84 -6.89 -14.05
CA GLN A 134 -0.81 -6.19 -14.83
C GLN A 134 -1.37 -4.97 -15.58
N GLU A 135 -2.64 -5.01 -16.00
CA GLU A 135 -3.31 -3.91 -16.70
C GLU A 135 -3.57 -2.67 -15.82
N ARG A 136 -3.39 -2.78 -14.50
CA ARG A 136 -3.58 -1.68 -13.55
C ARG A 136 -2.36 -0.77 -13.41
N LEU A 137 -1.20 -1.18 -13.94
CA LEU A 137 0.03 -0.40 -13.85
C LEU A 137 -0.14 0.95 -14.56
N MET A 138 0.00 2.04 -13.81
CA MET A 138 -0.23 3.39 -14.32
C MET A 138 0.98 4.29 -14.14
N PHE A 139 1.59 4.25 -12.95
CA PHE A 139 2.68 5.13 -12.58
C PHE A 139 4.04 4.42 -12.63
N PRO A 140 5.15 5.16 -12.81
CA PRO A 140 6.49 4.60 -12.71
C PRO A 140 6.74 3.77 -11.44
N VAL A 141 6.19 4.19 -10.31
CA VAL A 141 6.30 3.45 -9.05
C VAL A 141 5.55 2.12 -9.07
N ASP A 142 4.44 2.01 -9.80
CA ASP A 142 3.69 0.76 -9.96
C ASP A 142 4.52 -0.22 -10.77
N HIS A 143 5.05 0.23 -11.93
CA HIS A 143 5.95 -0.57 -12.76
C HIS A 143 7.18 -1.03 -11.98
N PHE A 144 7.79 -0.13 -11.21
CA PHE A 144 8.94 -0.48 -10.38
C PHE A 144 8.60 -1.57 -9.37
N ARG A 145 7.53 -1.41 -8.57
CA ARG A 145 7.14 -2.38 -7.53
C ARG A 145 6.78 -3.73 -8.15
N TRP A 146 6.01 -3.72 -9.25
CA TRP A 146 5.57 -4.92 -9.95
C TRP A 146 6.76 -5.70 -10.52
N HIS A 147 7.65 -5.03 -11.26
CA HIS A 147 8.84 -5.66 -11.83
C HIS A 147 9.85 -6.09 -10.76
N ALA A 148 9.99 -5.32 -9.68
CA ALA A 148 10.86 -5.70 -8.57
C ALA A 148 10.40 -7.01 -7.91
N ALA A 149 9.10 -7.14 -7.63
CA ALA A 149 8.55 -8.35 -7.05
C ALA A 149 8.69 -9.55 -8.00
N LYS A 150 8.37 -9.38 -9.29
CA LYS A 150 8.60 -10.41 -10.31
C LYS A 150 10.06 -10.86 -10.38
N ALA A 151 11.01 -9.91 -10.40
CA ALA A 151 12.43 -10.21 -10.47
C ALA A 151 12.90 -11.09 -9.31
N ILE A 152 12.50 -10.76 -8.08
CA ILE A 152 12.88 -11.53 -6.88
C ILE A 152 12.24 -12.93 -6.90
N ILE A 153 10.96 -13.02 -7.25
CA ILE A 153 10.26 -14.32 -7.33
C ILE A 153 10.91 -15.22 -8.40
N SER A 154 11.22 -14.67 -9.58
CA SER A 154 11.89 -15.42 -10.65
C SER A 154 13.31 -15.84 -10.26
N ALA A 155 14.07 -14.97 -9.57
CA ALA A 155 15.42 -15.29 -9.11
C ALA A 155 15.42 -16.47 -8.12
N GLU A 156 14.53 -16.44 -7.13
CA GLU A 156 14.36 -17.50 -6.13
C GLU A 156 13.79 -18.79 -6.71
N SER A 157 13.08 -18.70 -7.84
CA SER A 157 12.60 -19.86 -8.60
C SER A 157 13.65 -20.44 -9.55
N GLY A 158 14.84 -19.84 -9.65
CA GLY A 158 15.92 -20.28 -10.54
C GLY A 158 15.82 -19.78 -11.99
N ASN A 159 14.84 -18.93 -12.30
CA ASN A 159 14.62 -18.35 -13.63
C ASN A 159 15.48 -17.09 -13.81
N THR A 160 16.79 -17.25 -13.95
CA THR A 160 17.75 -16.13 -13.94
C THR A 160 17.54 -15.12 -15.07
N GLU A 161 17.22 -15.57 -16.28
CA GLU A 161 16.98 -14.69 -17.44
C GLU A 161 15.75 -13.78 -17.22
N GLU A 162 14.64 -14.37 -16.78
CA GLU A 162 13.42 -13.63 -16.46
C GLU A 162 13.64 -12.65 -15.30
N ALA A 163 14.36 -13.09 -14.28
CA ALA A 163 14.72 -12.27 -13.13
C ALA A 163 15.54 -11.03 -13.55
N ALA A 164 16.57 -11.23 -14.38
CA ALA A 164 17.42 -10.15 -14.87
C ALA A 164 16.64 -9.17 -15.76
N ASN A 165 15.73 -9.67 -16.61
CA ASN A 165 14.86 -8.85 -17.46
C ASN A 165 13.96 -7.95 -16.60
N HIS A 166 13.25 -8.52 -15.62
CA HIS A 166 12.39 -7.75 -14.74
C HIS A 166 13.19 -6.77 -13.86
N ALA A 167 14.38 -7.14 -13.38
CA ALA A 167 15.24 -6.20 -12.66
C ALA A 167 15.64 -4.99 -13.54
N GLY A 168 15.92 -5.23 -14.82
CA GLY A 168 16.17 -4.17 -15.82
C GLY A 168 14.97 -3.24 -15.98
N GLN A 169 13.77 -3.79 -16.17
CA GLN A 169 12.54 -3.01 -16.30
C GLN A 169 12.21 -2.19 -15.03
N ALA A 170 12.50 -2.74 -13.85
CA ALA A 170 12.39 -1.98 -12.60
C ALA A 170 13.39 -0.80 -12.58
N PHE A 171 14.63 -0.99 -13.04
CA PHE A 171 15.58 0.13 -13.12
C PHE A 171 15.16 1.21 -14.09
N ASP A 172 14.63 0.84 -15.26
CA ASP A 172 14.10 1.80 -16.23
C ASP A 172 12.99 2.66 -15.59
N ALA A 173 12.07 2.02 -14.87
CA ALA A 173 11.00 2.71 -14.15
C ALA A 173 11.55 3.65 -13.05
N ALA A 174 12.58 3.24 -12.30
CA ALA A 174 13.24 4.05 -11.27
C ALA A 174 14.03 5.25 -11.83
N GLN A 175 14.44 5.20 -13.10
CA GLN A 175 15.12 6.29 -13.76
C GLN A 175 14.16 7.39 -14.24
N ILE A 176 12.86 7.09 -14.40
CA ILE A 176 11.86 8.08 -14.83
C ILE A 176 11.80 9.25 -13.83
N LYS A 177 12.01 10.47 -14.33
CA LYS A 177 11.98 11.71 -13.53
C LYS A 177 10.74 12.56 -13.77
N LYS A 178 9.87 12.15 -14.70
CA LYS A 178 8.61 12.82 -15.00
C LYS A 178 7.54 11.77 -15.30
N SER A 179 6.40 11.89 -14.63
CA SER A 179 5.26 10.98 -14.73
C SER A 179 4.50 11.03 -16.07
N GLY A 180 4.82 12.00 -16.93
CA GLY A 180 4.09 12.24 -18.18
C GLY A 180 2.84 13.12 -18.02
N PHE A 181 2.34 13.37 -16.81
CA PHE A 181 1.20 14.24 -16.58
C PHE A 181 1.58 15.72 -16.65
N ARG A 182 0.91 16.48 -17.53
CA ARG A 182 1.19 17.91 -17.80
C ARG A 182 1.29 18.75 -16.52
N PHE A 183 0.35 18.58 -15.59
CA PHE A 183 0.23 19.38 -14.36
C PHE A 183 0.78 18.70 -13.11
N HIS A 184 1.12 17.40 -13.19
CA HIS A 184 1.52 16.58 -12.04
C HIS A 184 2.76 15.74 -12.37
N GLN A 185 3.82 16.40 -12.87
CA GLN A 185 5.02 15.72 -13.39
C GLN A 185 5.75 14.86 -12.35
N ASN A 186 5.52 15.07 -11.04
CA ASN A 186 6.17 14.32 -9.97
C ASN A 186 5.31 13.19 -9.39
N LEU A 187 4.09 12.98 -9.91
CA LEU A 187 3.16 11.99 -9.38
C LEU A 187 3.63 10.57 -9.70
N GLY A 188 3.64 9.69 -8.69
CA GLY A 188 3.92 8.27 -8.89
C GLY A 188 5.34 7.94 -9.36
N LEU A 189 6.33 8.81 -9.04
CA LEU A 189 7.74 8.52 -9.27
C LEU A 189 8.29 7.59 -8.18
N VAL A 190 9.34 6.82 -8.52
CA VAL A 190 10.04 5.96 -7.56
C VAL A 190 10.83 6.83 -6.57
N GLY A 191 10.50 6.71 -5.29
CA GLY A 191 11.13 7.45 -4.21
C GLY A 191 12.39 6.79 -3.64
N LYS A 192 13.00 7.44 -2.64
CA LYS A 192 14.26 6.99 -2.01
C LYS A 192 14.05 5.85 -1.01
N GLU A 193 12.82 5.68 -0.54
CA GLU A 193 12.38 4.59 0.32
C GLU A 193 12.72 3.21 -0.27
N TYR A 194 12.80 3.08 -1.60
CA TYR A 194 13.14 1.83 -2.29
C TYR A 194 14.65 1.55 -2.43
N LYS A 195 15.52 2.32 -1.77
CA LYS A 195 16.98 2.13 -1.88
C LYS A 195 17.42 0.70 -1.53
N GLY A 196 16.79 0.07 -0.53
CA GLY A 196 17.07 -1.31 -0.16
C GLY A 196 16.78 -2.28 -1.30
N LEU A 197 15.56 -2.22 -1.84
CA LEU A 197 15.11 -3.05 -2.95
C LEU A 197 15.95 -2.85 -4.22
N VAL A 198 16.31 -1.61 -4.53
CA VAL A 198 17.21 -1.30 -5.67
C VAL A 198 18.56 -2.00 -5.53
N ASN A 199 19.11 -2.14 -4.32
CA ASN A 199 20.37 -2.85 -4.10
C ASN A 199 20.21 -4.36 -4.29
N GLU A 200 19.09 -4.94 -3.86
CA GLU A 200 18.78 -6.35 -4.08
C GLU A 200 18.63 -6.68 -5.57
N LEU A 201 17.90 -5.84 -6.32
CA LEU A 201 17.75 -5.99 -7.77
C LEU A 201 19.09 -5.90 -8.51
N ARG A 202 20.07 -5.13 -8.01
CA ARG A 202 21.40 -5.08 -8.63
C ARG A 202 22.14 -6.40 -8.52
N ALA A 203 21.92 -7.16 -7.45
CA ALA A 203 22.50 -8.49 -7.30
C ALA A 203 21.85 -9.51 -8.24
N ILE A 204 20.57 -9.30 -8.61
CA ILE A 204 19.83 -10.16 -9.55
C ILE A 204 20.17 -9.84 -11.02
N HIS A 205 20.41 -8.56 -11.33
CA HIS A 205 20.69 -8.12 -12.70
C HIS A 205 22.16 -8.30 -13.14
N ALA A 206 23.08 -8.50 -12.18
CA ALA A 206 24.51 -8.66 -12.43
C ALA A 206 24.84 -10.03 -13.02
#